data_AF-A0A848TP92-F1
#
_entry.id   AF-A0A848TP92-F1
#
_cell.length_a   1.000
_cell.length_b   1.000
_cell.length_c   1.000
_cell.angle_alpha   90.00
_cell.angle_beta   90.00
_cell.angle_gamma   90.00
#
_symmetry.space_group_name_H-M   'P 1'
#
loop_
_entity.id
_entity.type
_entity.pdbx_description
1 polymer ?
#
loop_
_entity_poly.entity_id
_entity_poly.type
_entity_poly.pdbx_seq_one_letter_code
_entity_poly.pdbx_strand_id
1 'polypeptide(L)'
;MSETPIDQAHARMEAAPENDALRLSFFERLADGELFLLLESDAQGDVVDPRIFETGEGRYVLAFDREERLTAFAEGPAPFAAISGRALSG
;
A
#
# COMPACT_ATOMS: atom_id res chain seq x y z
N MET A 1 -5.32 6.85 -14.70
CA MET A 1 -4.97 5.60 -14.00
C MET A 1 -6.21 4.72 -13.99
N SER A 2 -6.07 3.43 -14.34
CA SER A 2 -7.20 2.49 -14.30
C SER A 2 -7.48 2.04 -12.86
N GLU A 3 -8.74 1.79 -12.54
CA GLU A 3 -9.15 1.22 -11.26
C GLU A 3 -8.46 -0.13 -11.01
N THR A 4 -8.17 -0.42 -9.75
CA THR A 4 -7.50 -1.65 -9.33
C THR A 4 -8.46 -2.54 -8.53
N PRO A 5 -8.16 -3.84 -8.40
CA PRO A 5 -8.96 -4.71 -7.56
C PRO A 5 -9.02 -4.27 -6.09
N ILE A 6 -7.98 -3.60 -5.59
CA ILE A 6 -7.97 -3.02 -4.24
C ILE A 6 -8.90 -1.81 -4.18
N ASP A 7 -8.89 -0.93 -5.19
CA ASP A 7 -9.84 0.20 -5.26
C ASP A 7 -11.29 -0.29 -5.27
N GLN A 8 -11.60 -1.33 -6.04
CA GLN A 8 -12.95 -1.91 -6.13
C GLN A 8 -13.40 -2.50 -4.80
N ALA A 9 -12.53 -3.24 -4.12
CA ALA A 9 -12.83 -3.80 -2.82
C ALA A 9 -13.02 -2.70 -1.77
N HIS A 10 -12.18 -1.67 -1.80
CA HIS A 10 -12.27 -0.51 -0.92
C HIS A 10 -13.58 0.25 -1.12
N ALA A 11 -13.94 0.56 -2.38
CA ALA A 11 -15.18 1.28 -2.70
C ALA A 11 -16.44 0.52 -2.24
N ARG A 12 -16.44 -0.82 -2.32
CA ARG A 12 -17.54 -1.65 -1.81
C ARG A 12 -17.61 -1.64 -0.28
N MET A 13 -16.46 -1.72 0.40
CA MET A 13 -16.38 -1.63 1.86
C MET A 13 -16.91 -0.27 2.35
N GLU A 14 -16.46 0.83 1.73
CA GLU A 14 -16.88 2.19 2.08
C GLU A 14 -18.39 2.43 1.83
N ALA A 15 -18.95 1.81 0.79
CA ALA A 15 -20.38 1.92 0.48
C ALA A 15 -21.29 1.17 1.47
N ALA A 16 -20.74 0.25 2.27
CA ALA A 16 -21.48 -0.56 3.23
C ALA A 16 -20.63 -0.85 4.48
N PRO A 17 -20.34 0.19 5.30
CA PRO A 17 -19.38 0.11 6.40
C PRO A 17 -19.81 -0.85 7.53
N GLU A 18 -21.10 -1.13 7.64
CA GLU A 18 -21.67 -2.08 8.60
C GLU A 18 -21.63 -3.55 8.12
N ASN A 19 -21.16 -3.80 6.91
CA ASN A 19 -21.04 -5.15 6.36
C ASN A 19 -19.63 -5.71 6.60
N ASP A 20 -19.50 -6.48 7.68
CA ASP A 20 -18.23 -7.12 8.05
C ASP A 20 -17.64 -8.03 6.95
N ALA A 21 -18.48 -8.65 6.13
CA ALA A 21 -18.01 -9.51 5.03
C ALA A 21 -17.26 -8.69 3.97
N LEU A 22 -17.77 -7.50 3.62
CA LEU A 22 -17.09 -6.60 2.68
C LEU A 22 -15.80 -6.02 3.28
N ARG A 23 -15.82 -5.73 4.58
CA ARG A 23 -14.63 -5.31 5.32
C ARG A 23 -13.54 -6.38 5.30
N LEU A 24 -13.90 -7.64 5.57
CA LEU A 24 -12.99 -8.77 5.49
C LEU A 24 -12.46 -8.99 4.07
N SER A 25 -13.32 -8.95 3.06
CA SER A 25 -12.89 -9.10 1.66
C SER A 25 -11.92 -8.02 1.20
N PHE A 26 -12.02 -6.79 1.72
CA PHE A 26 -11.02 -5.75 1.47
C PHE A 26 -9.65 -6.12 2.06
N PHE A 27 -9.61 -6.53 3.34
CA PHE A 27 -8.36 -6.92 3.98
C PHE A 27 -7.75 -8.18 3.35
N GLU A 28 -8.57 -9.15 2.93
CA GLU A 28 -8.12 -10.30 2.15
C GLU A 28 -7.47 -9.86 0.85
N ARG A 29 -8.09 -8.93 0.13
CA ARG A 29 -7.56 -8.43 -1.15
C ARG A 29 -6.25 -7.67 -0.96
N LEU A 30 -6.15 -6.88 0.11
CA LEU A 30 -4.92 -6.18 0.48
C LEU A 30 -3.81 -7.18 0.83
N ALA A 31 -4.11 -8.20 1.63
CA ALA A 31 -3.15 -9.21 2.05
C ALA A 31 -2.64 -10.06 0.87
N ASP A 32 -3.52 -10.46 -0.05
CA ASP A 32 -3.17 -11.22 -1.26
C ASP A 32 -2.46 -10.37 -2.33
N GLY A 33 -2.47 -9.04 -2.18
CA GLY A 33 -1.80 -8.13 -3.09
C GLY A 33 -0.28 -8.09 -2.90
N GLU A 34 0.43 -7.84 -3.99
CA GLU A 34 1.79 -7.31 -3.91
C GLU A 34 1.70 -5.79 -3.82
N LEU A 35 2.41 -5.21 -2.86
CA LEU A 35 2.44 -3.78 -2.59
C LEU A 35 3.86 -3.25 -2.74
N PHE A 36 3.98 -2.00 -3.17
CA PHE A 36 5.22 -1.30 -3.37
C PHE A 36 5.41 -0.29 -2.24
N LEU A 37 6.29 -0.60 -1.29
CA LEU A 37 6.63 0.26 -0.16
C LEU A 37 7.65 1.30 -0.60
N LEU A 38 7.35 2.58 -0.38
CA LEU A 38 8.28 3.66 -0.67
C LEU A 38 9.45 3.65 0.33
N LEU A 39 10.68 3.77 -0.19
CA LEU A 39 11.90 3.76 0.60
C LEU A 39 12.59 5.14 0.59
N GLU A 40 13.45 5.40 1.57
CA GLU A 40 14.38 6.54 1.57
C GLU A 40 15.52 6.34 0.58
N SER A 41 15.97 5.09 0.43
CA SER A 41 17.08 4.70 -0.45
C SER A 41 16.87 3.30 -1.02
N ASP A 42 17.62 2.97 -2.07
CA ASP A 42 17.59 1.62 -2.66
C ASP A 42 17.85 0.53 -1.61
N ALA A 43 17.11 -0.57 -1.72
CA ALA A 43 17.27 -1.72 -0.84
C ALA A 43 18.70 -2.28 -0.94
N GLN A 44 19.28 -2.63 0.21
CA GLN A 44 20.63 -3.17 0.32
C GLN A 44 20.55 -4.63 0.77
N GLY A 45 20.44 -5.53 -0.22
CA GLY A 45 20.17 -6.95 0.03
C GLY A 45 18.79 -7.10 0.66
N ASP A 46 18.74 -7.71 1.85
CA ASP A 46 17.50 -7.94 2.60
C ASP A 46 17.14 -6.75 3.53
N VAL A 47 17.93 -5.67 3.51
CA VAL A 47 17.68 -4.48 4.33
C VAL A 47 16.98 -3.42 3.49
N VAL A 48 15.79 -3.02 3.95
CA VAL A 48 15.01 -1.92 3.39
C VAL A 48 14.94 -0.77 4.39
N ASP A 49 14.92 0.47 3.89
CA ASP A 49 14.79 1.67 4.69
C ASP A 49 13.48 2.40 4.31
N PRO A 50 12.35 2.09 4.97
CA PRO A 50 11.05 2.67 4.62
C PRO A 50 11.03 4.18 4.81
N ARG A 51 10.45 4.90 3.84
CA ARG A 51 10.25 6.34 3.97
C ARG A 51 9.16 6.64 4.98
N ILE A 52 9.54 7.34 6.05
CA ILE A 52 8.66 7.69 7.16
C ILE A 52 8.13 9.11 6.96
N PHE A 53 6.81 9.25 6.96
CA PHE A 53 6.09 10.52 6.94
C PHE A 53 5.58 10.83 8.34
N GLU A 54 6.02 11.94 8.91
CA GLU A 54 5.50 12.46 10.17
C GLU A 54 4.31 13.38 9.89
N THR A 55 3.15 13.04 10.43
CA THR A 55 1.95 13.87 10.40
C THR A 55 1.57 14.28 11.81
N GLY A 56 0.59 15.19 11.95
CA GLY A 56 0.05 15.55 13.26
C GLY A 56 -0.59 14.37 14.02
N GLU A 57 -0.87 13.27 13.32
CA GLU A 57 -1.55 12.08 13.85
C GLU A 57 -0.58 10.93 14.17
N GLY A 58 0.65 10.97 13.65
CA GLY A 58 1.64 9.94 13.89
C GLY A 58 2.69 9.78 12.79
N ARG A 59 3.35 8.63 12.79
CA ARG A 59 4.35 8.24 11.79
C ARG A 59 3.78 7.18 10.87
N TYR A 60 3.90 7.39 9.57
CA TYR A 60 3.32 6.54 8.54
C TYR A 60 4.37 6.15 7.51
N VAL A 61 4.19 4.98 6.91
CA VAL A 61 4.89 4.57 5.69
C VAL A 61 3.84 4.42 4.60
N LEU A 62 4.23 4.67 3.35
CA LEU A 62 3.32 4.59 2.21
C LEU A 62 3.63 3.36 1.36
N ALA A 63 2.61 2.54 1.16
CA ALA A 63 2.63 1.42 0.24
C ALA A 63 1.57 1.60 -0.84
N PHE A 64 1.90 1.24 -2.06
CA PHE A 64 1.06 1.42 -3.24
C PHE A 64 0.75 0.07 -3.87
N ASP A 65 -0.42 -0.06 -4.48
CA ASP A 65 -0.79 -1.28 -5.20
C ASP A 65 -0.21 -1.35 -6.62
N ARG A 66 0.41 -0.26 -7.08
CA ARG A 66 1.08 -0.16 -8.39
C ARG A 66 2.29 0.78 -8.33
N GLU A 67 3.35 0.44 -9.05
CA GLU A 67 4.56 1.29 -9.20
C GLU A 67 4.23 2.63 -9.85
N GLU A 68 3.31 2.68 -10.81
CA GLU A 68 2.95 3.93 -11.48
C GLU A 68 2.27 4.92 -10.52
N ARG A 69 1.57 4.42 -9.49
CA ARG A 69 0.98 5.25 -8.44
C ARG A 69 2.04 5.80 -7.48
N LEU A 70 3.02 4.96 -7.14
CA LEU A 70 4.15 5.36 -6.31
C LEU A 70 4.98 6.45 -7.00
N THR A 71 5.37 6.23 -8.25
CA THR A 71 6.18 7.19 -9.02
C THR A 71 5.42 8.47 -9.32
N ALA A 72 4.10 8.40 -9.53
CA ALA A 72 3.26 9.59 -9.62
C ALA A 72 3.24 10.38 -8.29
N PHE A 73 3.17 9.69 -7.14
CA PHE A 73 3.26 10.34 -5.82
C PHE A 73 4.64 10.95 -5.55
N ALA A 74 5.71 10.26 -5.94
CA ALA A 74 7.09 10.71 -5.75
C ALA A 74 7.56 11.76 -6.77
N GLU A 75 6.68 12.17 -7.71
CA GLU A 75 6.99 13.10 -8.80
C GLU A 75 8.18 12.65 -9.68
N GLY A 76 8.38 11.33 -9.78
CA GLY A 76 9.51 10.74 -10.49
C GLY A 76 9.87 9.32 -10.03
N PRO A 77 10.97 8.75 -10.54
CA PRO A 77 11.50 7.48 -10.06
C PRO A 77 11.85 7.57 -8.57
N ALA A 78 11.46 6.56 -7.80
CA ALA A 78 11.76 6.48 -6.38
C ALA A 78 12.08 5.03 -5.98
N PRO A 79 12.96 4.83 -4.99
CA PRO A 79 13.29 3.49 -4.52
C PRO A 79 12.08 2.88 -3.80
N PHE A 80 11.83 1.60 -4.07
CA PHE A 80 10.73 0.87 -3.47
C PHE A 80 11.11 -0.58 -3.18
N ALA A 81 10.38 -1.21 -2.25
CA ALA A 81 10.41 -2.65 -2.05
C ALA A 81 9.05 -3.25 -2.42
N ALA A 82 9.05 -4.29 -3.26
CA ALA A 82 7.88 -5.11 -3.49
C ALA A 82 7.73 -6.08 -2.31
N ILE A 83 6.60 -5.99 -1.62
CA ILE A 83 6.29 -6.79 -0.43
C ILE A 83 4.89 -7.36 -0.53
N SER A 84 4.71 -8.58 -0.05
CA SER A 84 3.37 -9.15 0.09
C SER A 84 2.57 -8.33 1.11
N GLY A 85 1.30 -8.05 0.82
CA GLY A 85 0.39 -7.42 1.78
C GLY A 85 0.30 -8.19 3.10
N ARG A 86 0.48 -9.52 3.10
CA ARG A 86 0.60 -10.34 4.32
C ARG A 86 1.80 -9.97 5.17
N ALA A 87 2.94 -9.68 4.56
CA ALA A 87 4.14 -9.27 5.29
C ALA A 87 3.99 -7.85 5.87
N LEU A 88 3.23 -6.98 5.19
CA LEU A 88 2.99 -5.60 5.66
C LEU A 88 1.92 -5.50 6.75
N SER A 89 0.95 -6.43 6.78
CA SER A 89 -0.16 -6.43 7.73
C SER A 89 0.04 -7.31 8.97
N GLY A 90 1.17 -8.03 9.04
CA GLY A 90 1.52 -8.98 10.11
C GLY A 90 2.11 -8.34 11.36
#